data_AF-A0A2G9YXN5-F1
#
_entry.id   AF-A0A2G9YXN5-F1
#
_cell.length_a   1.000
_cell.length_b   1.000
_cell.length_c   1.000
_cell.angle_alpha   90.00
_cell.angle_beta   90.00
_cell.angle_gamma   90.00
#
_symmetry.space_group_name_H-M   'P 1'
#
loop_
_entity.id
_entity.type
_entity.pdbx_description
1 polymer ?
#
loop_
_entity_poly.entity_id
_entity_poly.type
_entity_poly.pdbx_seq_one_letter_code
_entity_poly.pdbx_strand_id
1 'polypeptide(L)'
;MKKYFLIIIFLFLFCLTPFKSSAANLDVVINEVAWMGTTNSANDEWFELYNNTQNPISLDGWQLISQDGTPKITLSGIIPANGFYLLERTNDDTVPGILADKIYTGALGNSGEYLKLYDNLNNIVDEVNCSEKWFAGDNKTKQTMERMNPLVNGSEAANWQTSPVGNSISNGASQNPGGTPKTKNSTPEILSQPTPTPTPIPTPTSGPTASPKPTPSSSPPPISTPTPTPKSTLTPQPSPSPSLTPKTEIKKSYPTGIIINEILASPEGPDEQEEWIEVFNQNNFEVNLSEWQIADAVGKTFTYTFPVGTKISAQG
;
A
#
# COMPACT_ATOMS: atom_id res chain seq x y z
N MET A 1 6.94 -39.80 -64.60
CA MET A 1 5.77 -39.61 -63.71
C MET A 1 6.24 -38.96 -62.41
N LYS A 2 5.99 -37.67 -62.22
CA LYS A 2 6.40 -36.94 -61.00
C LYS A 2 5.34 -37.18 -59.92
N LYS A 3 5.73 -37.77 -58.79
CA LYS A 3 4.85 -37.98 -57.62
C LYS A 3 4.86 -36.71 -56.78
N TYR A 4 3.72 -36.06 -56.62
CA TYR A 4 3.55 -34.92 -55.71
C TYR A 4 3.13 -35.46 -54.34
N PHE A 5 3.92 -35.14 -53.31
CA PHE A 5 3.63 -35.47 -51.92
C PHE A 5 2.85 -34.29 -51.33
N LEU A 6 1.56 -34.51 -51.02
CA LEU A 6 0.71 -33.51 -50.40
C LEU A 6 1.03 -33.44 -48.90
N ILE A 7 1.78 -32.44 -48.48
CA ILE A 7 2.00 -32.14 -47.06
C ILE A 7 0.78 -31.35 -46.56
N ILE A 8 -0.11 -32.03 -45.86
CA ILE A 8 -1.20 -31.39 -45.12
C ILE A 8 -0.58 -30.78 -43.86
N ILE A 9 -0.29 -29.49 -43.90
CA ILE A 9 0.09 -28.72 -42.71
C ILE A 9 -1.18 -28.56 -41.88
N PHE A 10 -1.32 -29.38 -40.84
CA PHE A 10 -2.30 -29.14 -39.77
C PHE A 10 -1.87 -27.85 -39.07
N LEU A 11 -2.43 -26.72 -39.49
CA LEU A 11 -2.36 -25.47 -38.75
C LEU A 11 -3.18 -25.71 -37.47
N PHE A 12 -2.52 -26.21 -36.43
CA PHE A 12 -3.08 -26.27 -35.09
C PHE A 12 -3.30 -24.81 -34.68
N LEU A 13 -4.51 -24.32 -34.91
CA LEU A 13 -4.98 -23.05 -34.35
C LEU A 13 -5.02 -23.30 -32.84
N PHE A 14 -3.88 -23.06 -32.18
CA PHE A 14 -3.77 -23.10 -30.74
C PHE A 14 -4.65 -21.97 -30.23
N CYS A 15 -5.92 -22.29 -29.97
CA CYS A 15 -6.83 -21.41 -29.28
C CYS A 15 -6.24 -21.24 -27.88
N LEU A 16 -5.41 -20.21 -27.72
CA LEU A 16 -4.90 -19.75 -26.44
C LEU A 16 -6.13 -19.32 -25.63
N THR A 17 -6.74 -20.26 -24.94
CA THR A 17 -7.76 -19.93 -23.94
C THR A 17 -7.04 -19.07 -22.90
N PRO A 18 -7.42 -17.80 -22.71
CA PRO A 18 -6.80 -16.97 -21.70
C PRO A 18 -7.00 -17.67 -20.36
N PHE A 19 -5.89 -17.96 -19.68
CA PHE A 19 -5.94 -18.48 -18.32
C PHE A 19 -6.63 -17.40 -17.47
N LYS A 20 -7.84 -17.69 -16.99
CA LYS A 20 -8.50 -16.86 -15.99
C LYS A 20 -7.72 -17.03 -14.69
N SER A 21 -6.84 -16.08 -14.38
CA SER A 21 -6.21 -16.01 -13.07
C SER A 21 -7.17 -15.30 -12.12
N SER A 22 -7.36 -15.86 -10.93
CA SER A 22 -7.93 -15.12 -9.80
C SER A 22 -7.05 -13.91 -9.52
N ALA A 23 -7.65 -12.79 -9.16
CA ALA A 23 -6.91 -11.71 -8.52
C ALA A 23 -6.56 -12.11 -7.08
N ALA A 24 -5.41 -11.68 -6.59
CA ALA A 24 -5.07 -11.78 -5.19
C ALA A 24 -5.80 -10.69 -4.38
N ASN A 25 -5.90 -10.91 -3.07
CA ASN A 25 -6.45 -9.89 -2.18
C ASN A 25 -5.66 -8.59 -2.30
N LEU A 26 -6.39 -7.47 -2.41
CA LEU A 26 -5.85 -6.11 -2.61
C LEU A 26 -5.09 -5.87 -3.92
N ASP A 27 -5.19 -6.76 -4.92
CA ASP A 27 -4.68 -6.46 -6.28
C ASP A 27 -5.42 -5.26 -6.90
N VAL A 28 -6.73 -5.20 -6.69
CA VAL A 28 -7.57 -4.03 -7.00
C VAL A 28 -8.34 -3.66 -5.74
N VAL A 29 -8.33 -2.39 -5.38
CA VAL A 29 -8.96 -1.89 -4.16
C VAL A 29 -9.98 -0.80 -4.46
N ILE A 30 -11.00 -0.70 -3.61
CA ILE A 30 -11.87 0.48 -3.54
C ILE A 30 -11.02 1.62 -2.96
N ASN A 31 -10.70 2.59 -3.80
CA ASN A 31 -9.69 3.61 -3.55
C ASN A 31 -10.29 4.91 -2.99
N GLU A 32 -11.44 5.32 -3.52
CA GLU A 32 -12.08 6.59 -3.16
C GLU A 32 -13.59 6.48 -3.35
N VAL A 33 -14.38 7.11 -2.47
CA VAL A 33 -15.85 7.05 -2.48
C VAL A 33 -16.46 8.43 -2.22
N ALA A 34 -17.22 8.92 -3.20
CA ALA A 34 -18.04 10.12 -3.13
C ALA A 34 -19.52 9.77 -2.91
N TRP A 35 -19.83 9.35 -1.70
CA TRP A 35 -21.13 8.79 -1.32
C TRP A 35 -22.26 9.82 -1.21
N MET A 36 -21.96 11.12 -1.24
CA MET A 36 -22.88 12.20 -0.89
C MET A 36 -23.42 12.99 -2.09
N GLY A 37 -23.02 12.62 -3.30
CA GLY A 37 -23.24 13.42 -4.49
C GLY A 37 -22.41 14.71 -4.51
N THR A 38 -22.82 15.66 -5.35
CA THR A 38 -22.21 16.99 -5.47
C THR A 38 -23.11 18.07 -4.85
N THR A 39 -22.74 19.34 -5.00
CA THR A 39 -23.63 20.47 -4.70
C THR A 39 -24.75 20.63 -5.75
N ASN A 40 -24.56 20.09 -6.96
CA ASN A 40 -25.55 20.14 -8.03
C ASN A 40 -26.62 19.07 -7.84
N SER A 41 -26.23 17.86 -7.44
CA SER A 41 -27.14 16.73 -7.39
C SER A 41 -26.65 15.63 -6.44
N ALA A 42 -27.58 15.06 -5.67
CA ALA A 42 -27.33 13.89 -4.84
C ALA A 42 -27.18 12.59 -5.64
N ASN A 43 -27.47 12.63 -6.95
CA ASN A 43 -27.21 11.49 -7.84
C ASN A 43 -25.80 11.49 -8.40
N ASP A 44 -25.03 12.56 -8.17
CA ASP A 44 -23.68 12.72 -8.70
C ASP A 44 -22.67 12.00 -7.78
N GLU A 45 -22.97 10.73 -7.51
CA GLU A 45 -22.14 9.84 -6.71
C GLU A 45 -21.12 9.14 -7.61
N TRP A 46 -19.94 8.91 -7.07
CA TRP A 46 -18.90 8.17 -7.76
C TRP A 46 -18.01 7.41 -6.79
N PHE A 47 -17.29 6.44 -7.31
CA PHE A 47 -16.17 5.82 -6.61
C PHE A 47 -15.13 5.33 -7.59
N GLU A 48 -13.94 5.07 -7.07
CA GLU A 48 -12.79 4.71 -7.85
C GLU A 48 -12.18 3.39 -7.36
N LEU A 49 -11.72 2.59 -8.32
CA LEU A 49 -10.87 1.44 -8.05
C LEU A 49 -9.42 1.76 -8.43
N TYR A 50 -8.48 1.27 -7.63
CA TYR A 50 -7.05 1.36 -7.92
C TYR A 50 -6.44 -0.03 -8.10
N ASN A 51 -5.67 -0.21 -9.18
CA ASN A 51 -4.90 -1.42 -9.41
C ASN A 51 -3.51 -1.28 -8.76
N ASN A 52 -3.30 -2.02 -7.68
CA ASN A 52 -2.08 -1.98 -6.88
C ASN A 52 -0.95 -2.86 -7.43
N THR A 53 -1.12 -3.43 -8.62
CA THR A 53 -0.14 -4.30 -9.27
C THR A 53 0.63 -3.58 -10.37
N GLN A 54 1.79 -4.13 -10.71
CA GLN A 54 2.64 -3.67 -11.81
C GLN A 54 2.15 -4.12 -13.19
N ASN A 55 1.01 -4.81 -13.28
CA ASN A 55 0.46 -5.32 -14.52
C ASN A 55 -0.97 -4.81 -14.74
N PRO A 56 -1.41 -4.64 -15.99
CA PRO A 56 -2.82 -4.35 -16.26
C PRO A 56 -3.72 -5.51 -15.79
N ILE A 57 -4.86 -5.18 -15.21
CA ILE A 57 -5.87 -6.14 -14.74
C ILE A 57 -7.15 -5.95 -15.55
N SER A 58 -7.67 -7.03 -16.13
CA SER A 58 -9.00 -7.03 -16.74
C SER A 58 -10.07 -7.17 -15.65
N LEU A 59 -11.06 -6.30 -15.70
CA LEU A 59 -12.24 -6.33 -14.84
C LEU A 59 -13.43 -7.06 -15.47
N ASP A 60 -13.24 -7.74 -16.62
CA ASP A 60 -14.33 -8.37 -17.33
C ASP A 60 -15.00 -9.46 -16.47
N GLY A 61 -16.26 -9.20 -16.12
CA GLY A 61 -17.07 -10.09 -15.27
C GLY A 61 -16.86 -9.91 -13.77
N TRP A 62 -16.02 -8.97 -13.34
CA TRP A 62 -15.92 -8.58 -11.93
C TRP A 62 -17.19 -7.86 -11.48
N GLN A 63 -17.43 -7.82 -10.18
CA GLN A 63 -18.60 -7.17 -9.60
C GLN A 63 -18.26 -6.32 -8.39
N LEU A 64 -18.85 -5.13 -8.27
CA LEU A 64 -18.87 -4.36 -7.03
C LEU A 64 -20.30 -4.36 -6.50
N ILE A 65 -20.48 -4.83 -5.27
CA ILE A 65 -21.79 -5.11 -4.69
C ILE A 65 -21.85 -4.52 -3.28
N SER A 66 -22.88 -3.73 -3.00
CA SER A 66 -23.25 -3.43 -1.61
C SER A 66 -24.03 -4.58 -0.98
N GLN A 67 -23.83 -4.81 0.32
CA GLN A 67 -24.51 -5.82 1.10
C GLN A 67 -26.04 -5.69 1.08
N ASP A 68 -26.59 -4.48 0.99
CA ASP A 68 -28.04 -4.26 0.93
C ASP A 68 -28.64 -4.59 -0.46
N GLY A 69 -27.79 -4.89 -1.44
CA GLY A 69 -28.12 -5.23 -2.82
C GLY A 69 -28.04 -4.07 -3.81
N THR A 70 -27.78 -2.84 -3.37
CA THR A 70 -27.62 -1.67 -4.25
C THR A 70 -26.49 -0.74 -3.77
N PRO A 71 -25.54 -0.34 -4.64
CA PRO A 71 -25.43 -0.70 -6.04
C PRO A 71 -24.91 -2.13 -6.22
N LYS A 72 -25.34 -2.76 -7.32
CA LYS A 72 -24.76 -4.00 -7.83
C LYS A 72 -24.26 -3.75 -9.25
N ILE A 73 -22.95 -3.63 -9.40
CA ILE A 73 -22.31 -3.20 -10.63
C ILE A 73 -21.54 -4.36 -11.23
N THR A 74 -21.75 -4.61 -12.51
CA THR A 74 -20.88 -5.49 -13.29
C THR A 74 -19.81 -4.64 -13.99
N LEU A 75 -18.56 -4.96 -13.72
CA LEU A 75 -17.38 -4.26 -14.24
C LEU A 75 -16.90 -4.89 -15.55
N SER A 76 -16.11 -4.11 -16.30
CA SER A 76 -15.56 -4.51 -17.60
C SER A 76 -14.40 -3.60 -17.99
N GLY A 77 -13.58 -4.03 -18.94
CA GLY A 77 -12.43 -3.27 -19.41
C GLY A 77 -11.16 -3.61 -18.63
N ILE A 78 -10.19 -2.70 -18.66
CA ILE A 78 -8.85 -2.93 -18.13
C ILE A 78 -8.45 -1.74 -17.26
N ILE A 79 -8.00 -2.01 -16.03
CA ILE A 79 -7.24 -1.02 -15.25
C ILE A 79 -5.76 -1.20 -15.58
N PRO A 80 -5.05 -0.18 -16.08
CA PRO A 80 -3.60 -0.24 -16.24
C PRO A 80 -2.88 -0.54 -14.92
N ALA A 81 -1.61 -0.96 -15.00
CA ALA A 81 -0.73 -1.08 -13.83
C ALA A 81 -0.66 0.25 -13.06
N ASN A 82 -0.85 0.23 -11.74
CA ASN A 82 -0.95 1.45 -10.92
C ASN A 82 -1.96 2.48 -11.45
N GLY A 83 -2.98 1.99 -12.16
CA GLY A 83 -4.01 2.80 -12.79
C GLY A 83 -5.28 2.88 -11.96
N PHE A 84 -6.17 3.77 -12.39
CA PHE A 84 -7.44 4.06 -11.74
C PHE A 84 -8.62 3.77 -12.66
N TYR A 85 -9.73 3.34 -12.07
CA TYR A 85 -10.97 3.05 -12.75
C TYR A 85 -12.13 3.78 -12.07
N LEU A 86 -12.64 4.82 -12.72
CA LEU A 86 -13.66 5.73 -12.23
C LEU A 86 -15.05 5.23 -12.60
N LEU A 87 -15.93 5.18 -11.61
CA LEU A 87 -17.33 4.83 -11.79
C LEU A 87 -18.22 6.01 -11.40
N GLU A 88 -19.04 6.47 -12.33
CA GLU A 88 -20.01 7.55 -12.08
C GLU A 88 -21.44 7.03 -12.15
N ARG A 89 -22.29 7.55 -11.27
CA ARG A 89 -23.68 7.13 -11.22
C ARG A 89 -24.50 7.91 -12.26
N THR A 90 -25.35 7.19 -12.99
CA THR A 90 -26.34 7.68 -13.96
C THR A 90 -25.81 8.30 -15.25
N ASN A 91 -24.78 9.14 -15.20
CA ASN A 91 -24.17 9.82 -16.35
C ASN A 91 -22.70 10.14 -16.09
N ASP A 92 -22.02 10.70 -17.09
CA ASP A 92 -20.59 11.03 -17.10
C ASP A 92 -20.32 12.52 -16.81
N ASP A 93 -21.22 13.16 -16.04
CA ASP A 93 -21.17 14.59 -15.74
C ASP A 93 -20.81 14.86 -14.26
N THR A 94 -20.62 13.81 -13.45
CA THR A 94 -20.39 13.91 -12.00
C THR A 94 -19.01 14.48 -11.70
N VAL A 95 -17.99 14.08 -12.46
CA VAL A 95 -16.62 14.59 -12.34
C VAL A 95 -16.26 15.41 -13.59
N PRO A 96 -16.45 16.74 -13.59
CA PRO A 96 -16.30 17.56 -14.78
C PRO A 96 -14.91 17.45 -15.42
N GLY A 97 -14.87 17.05 -16.69
CA GLY A 97 -13.65 16.99 -17.49
C GLY A 97 -12.82 15.72 -17.32
N ILE A 98 -13.29 14.74 -16.54
CA ILE A 98 -12.70 13.42 -16.42
C ILE A 98 -13.75 12.40 -16.85
N LEU A 99 -13.42 11.54 -17.81
CA LEU A 99 -14.35 10.51 -18.27
C LEU A 99 -14.35 9.33 -17.29
N ALA A 100 -15.54 8.86 -16.93
CA ALA A 100 -15.74 7.61 -16.23
C ALA A 100 -15.41 6.42 -17.15
N ASP A 101 -14.83 5.38 -16.58
CA ASP A 101 -14.69 4.09 -17.27
C ASP A 101 -15.99 3.29 -17.21
N LYS A 102 -16.83 3.58 -16.22
CA LYS A 102 -18.12 2.92 -16.01
C LYS A 102 -19.21 3.87 -15.55
N ILE A 103 -20.30 3.90 -16.29
CA ILE A 103 -21.57 4.44 -15.79
C ILE A 103 -22.35 3.33 -15.10
N TYR A 104 -22.85 3.61 -13.89
CA TYR A 104 -23.62 2.65 -13.10
C TYR A 104 -24.95 3.21 -12.60
N THR A 105 -25.76 2.34 -12.01
CA THR A 105 -27.04 2.69 -11.38
C THR A 105 -27.16 2.04 -10.00
N GLY A 106 -28.04 2.60 -9.17
CA GLY A 106 -28.11 2.28 -7.73
C GLY A 106 -27.44 3.39 -6.93
N ALA A 107 -28.07 3.84 -5.85
CA ALA A 107 -27.55 4.90 -5.00
C ALA A 107 -26.65 4.33 -3.90
N LEU A 108 -25.76 5.17 -3.35
CA LEU A 108 -25.09 4.89 -2.09
C LEU A 108 -25.91 5.48 -0.93
N GLY A 109 -25.92 4.79 0.20
CA GLY A 109 -26.54 5.25 1.43
C GLY A 109 -25.70 6.32 2.13
N ASN A 110 -26.32 7.45 2.47
CA ASN A 110 -25.65 8.49 3.30
C ASN A 110 -25.27 8.03 4.70
N SER A 111 -25.86 6.92 5.19
CA SER A 111 -25.59 6.36 6.52
C SER A 111 -24.46 5.34 6.52
N GLY A 112 -23.84 5.05 5.38
CA GLY A 112 -22.82 4.02 5.24
C GLY A 112 -23.27 2.86 4.36
N GLU A 113 -22.29 2.09 3.89
CA GLU A 113 -22.46 0.94 3.00
C GLU A 113 -21.46 -0.16 3.37
N TYR A 114 -21.75 -1.40 2.98
CA TYR A 114 -20.74 -2.45 3.00
C TYR A 114 -20.47 -2.94 1.58
N LEU A 115 -19.42 -2.39 0.99
CA LEU A 115 -19.03 -2.63 -0.39
C LEU A 115 -18.07 -3.82 -0.48
N LYS A 116 -18.31 -4.71 -1.44
CA LYS A 116 -17.46 -5.87 -1.74
C LYS A 116 -17.13 -5.89 -3.22
N LEU A 117 -15.84 -5.99 -3.51
CA LEU A 117 -15.32 -6.16 -4.86
C LEU A 117 -15.00 -7.64 -5.10
N TYR A 118 -15.66 -8.22 -6.09
CA TYR A 118 -15.50 -9.60 -6.49
C TYR A 118 -14.79 -9.70 -7.84
N ASP A 119 -13.88 -10.65 -7.97
CA ASP A 119 -13.33 -11.03 -9.27
C ASP A 119 -14.35 -11.82 -10.11
N ASN A 120 -13.96 -12.16 -11.34
CA ASN A 120 -14.81 -12.92 -12.27
C ASN A 120 -15.01 -14.40 -11.90
N LEU A 121 -14.39 -14.87 -10.82
CA LEU A 121 -14.57 -16.19 -10.23
C LEU A 121 -15.39 -16.12 -8.92
N ASN A 122 -15.87 -14.92 -8.54
CA ASN A 122 -16.58 -14.60 -7.30
C ASN A 122 -15.73 -14.67 -6.03
N ASN A 123 -14.40 -14.53 -6.13
CA ASN A 123 -13.55 -14.33 -4.97
C ASN A 123 -13.60 -12.87 -4.54
N ILE A 124 -13.60 -12.60 -3.22
CA ILE A 124 -13.48 -11.23 -2.70
C ILE A 124 -12.04 -10.77 -2.90
N VAL A 125 -11.87 -9.67 -3.63
CA VAL A 125 -10.58 -9.02 -3.87
C VAL A 125 -10.34 -7.93 -2.83
N ASP A 126 -11.36 -7.15 -2.51
CA ASP A 126 -11.33 -6.09 -1.50
C ASP A 126 -12.73 -5.84 -0.93
N GLU A 127 -12.79 -5.26 0.26
CA GLU A 127 -14.04 -4.93 0.94
C GLU A 127 -13.92 -3.72 1.87
N VAL A 128 -14.99 -2.93 1.97
CA VAL A 128 -15.08 -1.73 2.79
C VAL A 128 -16.36 -1.78 3.61
N ASN A 129 -16.24 -2.17 4.88
CA ASN A 129 -17.39 -2.28 5.78
C ASN A 129 -17.67 -0.97 6.52
N CYS A 130 -18.32 -0.03 5.85
CA CYS A 130 -18.87 1.19 6.43
C CYS A 130 -20.35 1.02 6.84
N SER A 131 -20.84 -0.19 7.16
CA SER A 131 -22.29 -0.44 7.35
C SER A 131 -22.93 0.35 8.49
N GLU A 132 -22.13 0.78 9.47
CA GLU A 132 -22.61 1.61 10.59
C GLU A 132 -22.50 3.11 10.31
N LYS A 133 -21.47 3.52 9.56
CA LYS A 133 -21.18 4.89 9.12
C LYS A 133 -20.01 4.88 8.14
N TRP A 134 -19.97 5.86 7.25
CA TRP A 134 -18.77 6.18 6.49
C TRP A 134 -17.60 6.54 7.41
N PHE A 135 -16.41 6.00 7.12
CA PHE A 135 -15.22 6.23 7.93
C PHE A 135 -14.67 7.65 7.78
N ALA A 136 -14.83 8.25 6.59
CA ALA A 136 -14.47 9.63 6.33
C ALA A 136 -15.34 10.24 5.21
N GLY A 137 -14.94 11.42 4.73
CA GLY A 137 -15.72 12.25 3.82
C GLY A 137 -16.68 13.18 4.59
N ASP A 138 -17.17 14.21 3.90
CA ASP A 138 -18.05 15.23 4.49
C ASP A 138 -19.16 15.62 3.51
N ASN A 139 -20.41 15.39 3.89
CA ASN A 139 -21.57 15.68 3.05
C ASN A 139 -21.86 17.18 2.91
N LYS A 140 -21.46 18.01 3.89
CA LYS A 140 -21.70 19.44 3.86
C LYS A 140 -20.74 20.13 2.90
N THR A 141 -19.47 19.76 2.92
CA THR A 141 -18.42 20.29 2.03
C THR A 141 -18.23 19.46 0.76
N LYS A 142 -18.92 18.32 0.66
CA LYS A 142 -18.85 17.37 -0.46
C LYS A 142 -17.45 16.77 -0.66
N GLN A 143 -16.69 16.62 0.41
CA GLN A 143 -15.38 15.97 0.34
C GLN A 143 -15.55 14.45 0.40
N THR A 144 -14.78 13.73 -0.41
CA THR A 144 -14.87 12.28 -0.54
C THR A 144 -14.14 11.57 0.59
N MET A 145 -14.40 10.27 0.69
CA MET A 145 -13.63 9.36 1.53
C MET A 145 -12.55 8.70 0.68
N GLU A 146 -11.27 8.97 0.95
CA GLU A 146 -10.14 8.43 0.18
C GLU A 146 -9.28 7.48 1.04
N ARG A 147 -8.81 6.37 0.45
CA ARG A 147 -7.97 5.37 1.12
C ARG A 147 -6.54 5.89 1.23
N MET A 148 -5.93 5.80 2.41
CA MET A 148 -4.57 6.27 2.65
C MET A 148 -3.52 5.29 2.13
N ASN A 149 -3.69 4.00 2.40
CA ASN A 149 -2.79 2.94 1.95
C ASN A 149 -3.55 1.83 1.22
N PRO A 150 -3.35 1.65 -0.09
CA PRO A 150 -4.03 0.61 -0.87
C PRO A 150 -3.59 -0.82 -0.48
N LEU A 151 -2.48 -0.97 0.25
CA LEU A 151 -2.01 -2.26 0.76
C LEU A 151 -2.66 -2.67 2.09
N VAL A 152 -3.50 -1.82 2.67
CA VAL A 152 -4.20 -2.09 3.93
C VAL A 152 -5.67 -2.40 3.64
N ASN A 153 -6.24 -3.32 4.43
CA ASN A 153 -7.62 -3.77 4.30
C ASN A 153 -8.59 -2.57 4.33
N GLY A 154 -9.56 -2.56 3.40
CA GLY A 154 -10.51 -1.47 3.25
C GLY A 154 -11.50 -1.31 4.39
N SER A 155 -11.65 -2.30 5.27
CA SER A 155 -12.50 -2.24 6.45
C SER A 155 -11.80 -1.68 7.69
N GLU A 156 -10.52 -1.30 7.58
CA GLU A 156 -9.80 -0.59 8.64
C GLU A 156 -10.14 0.91 8.60
N ALA A 157 -10.99 1.38 9.52
CA ALA A 157 -11.43 2.78 9.55
C ALA A 157 -10.26 3.78 9.60
N ALA A 158 -9.17 3.42 10.28
CA ALA A 158 -7.96 4.23 10.37
C ALA A 158 -7.16 4.32 9.07
N ASN A 159 -7.55 3.62 8.01
CA ASN A 159 -6.94 3.67 6.68
C ASN A 159 -7.68 4.64 5.73
N TRP A 160 -8.65 5.40 6.23
CA TRP A 160 -9.45 6.33 5.43
C TRP A 160 -9.31 7.74 5.96
N GLN A 161 -9.33 8.70 5.04
CA GLN A 161 -9.32 10.12 5.34
C GLN A 161 -10.35 10.86 4.49
N THR A 162 -10.72 12.06 4.95
CA THR A 162 -11.51 12.98 4.15
C THR A 162 -10.58 13.66 3.16
N SER A 163 -10.92 13.63 1.88
CA SER A 163 -10.13 14.30 0.84
C SER A 163 -9.95 15.79 1.15
N PRO A 164 -8.92 16.47 0.62
CA PRO A 164 -8.84 17.92 0.64
C PRO A 164 -10.08 18.57 0.02
N VAL A 165 -10.34 19.82 0.40
CA VAL A 165 -11.39 20.62 -0.22
C VAL A 165 -10.98 20.87 -1.68
N GLY A 166 -11.84 20.49 -2.63
CA GLY A 166 -11.62 20.83 -4.04
C GLY A 166 -11.50 22.35 -4.20
N ASN A 167 -10.62 22.81 -5.10
CA ASN A 167 -10.49 24.25 -5.36
C ASN A 167 -11.87 24.84 -5.65
N SER A 168 -12.33 25.71 -4.75
CA SER A 168 -13.54 26.50 -4.96
C SER A 168 -13.34 27.31 -6.23
N ILE A 169 -14.04 26.95 -7.31
CA ILE A 169 -14.22 27.91 -8.40
C ILE A 169 -14.92 29.10 -7.74
N SER A 170 -14.27 30.25 -7.77
CA SER A 170 -14.69 31.50 -7.15
C SER A 170 -15.99 32.01 -7.79
N ASN A 171 -17.13 31.44 -7.38
CA ASN A 171 -18.50 31.94 -7.58
C ASN A 171 -19.55 31.12 -6.80
N GLY A 172 -19.23 30.68 -5.58
CA GLY A 172 -20.24 30.22 -4.61
C GLY A 172 -20.89 28.85 -4.84
N ALA A 173 -20.40 28.07 -5.80
CA ALA A 173 -20.75 26.66 -5.97
C ALA A 173 -19.46 25.85 -6.09
N SER A 174 -19.16 25.01 -5.08
CA SER A 174 -18.15 23.97 -5.22
C SER A 174 -18.70 22.95 -6.22
N GLN A 175 -18.43 23.15 -7.50
CA GLN A 175 -18.89 22.25 -8.56
C GLN A 175 -18.09 20.94 -8.58
N ASN A 176 -16.95 20.89 -7.91
CA ASN A 176 -16.27 19.64 -7.64
C ASN A 176 -16.56 19.24 -6.19
N PRO A 177 -17.00 17.98 -5.95
CA PRO A 177 -16.73 17.37 -4.66
C PRO A 177 -15.21 17.44 -4.44
N GLY A 178 -14.74 17.37 -3.20
CA GLY A 178 -13.31 17.12 -2.97
C GLY A 178 -12.85 15.85 -3.70
N GLY A 179 -11.58 15.49 -3.55
CA GLY A 179 -11.10 14.19 -4.03
C GLY A 179 -10.05 14.24 -5.11
N THR A 180 -9.66 13.05 -5.56
CA THR A 180 -8.52 12.81 -6.44
C THR A 180 -8.84 11.88 -7.63
N PRO A 181 -9.97 12.06 -8.33
CA PRO A 181 -10.38 11.15 -9.41
C PRO A 181 -9.29 11.01 -10.47
N LYS A 182 -9.00 9.77 -10.84
CA LYS A 182 -7.97 9.32 -11.79
C LYS A 182 -6.54 9.67 -11.40
N THR A 183 -6.31 10.01 -10.14
CA THR A 183 -5.00 10.43 -9.62
C THR A 183 -4.73 9.82 -8.25
N LYS A 184 -3.49 9.92 -7.78
CA LYS A 184 -3.13 9.39 -6.45
C LYS A 184 -3.85 10.17 -5.35
N ASN A 185 -4.43 9.44 -4.40
CA ASN A 185 -5.02 9.99 -3.18
C ASN A 185 -4.06 10.92 -2.43
N SER A 186 -4.65 11.86 -1.71
CA SER A 186 -3.91 12.91 -1.03
C SER A 186 -3.05 12.34 0.08
N THR A 187 -1.95 13.02 0.39
CA THR A 187 -1.15 12.68 1.57
C THR A 187 -1.94 13.02 2.83
N PRO A 188 -1.94 12.17 3.86
CA PRO A 188 -2.57 12.50 5.14
C PRO A 188 -2.08 13.85 5.65
N GLU A 189 -3.00 14.82 5.75
CA GLU A 189 -2.72 16.03 6.50
C GLU A 189 -2.51 15.61 7.95
N ILE A 190 -1.26 15.60 8.40
CA ILE A 190 -0.96 15.52 9.82
C ILE A 190 -1.55 16.82 10.39
N LEU A 191 -2.77 16.73 10.94
CA LEU A 191 -3.32 17.75 11.82
C LEU A 191 -2.20 18.07 12.80
N SER A 192 -1.62 19.25 12.67
CA SER A 192 -0.61 19.72 13.60
C SER A 192 -1.29 19.72 14.96
N GLN A 193 -1.05 18.67 15.74
CA GLN A 193 -1.50 18.59 17.11
C GLN A 193 -1.03 19.91 17.74
N PRO A 194 -1.92 20.73 18.35
CA PRO A 194 -1.48 21.96 18.97
C PRO A 194 -0.35 21.55 19.91
N THR A 195 0.85 22.08 19.65
CA THR A 195 2.00 21.86 20.52
C THR A 195 1.49 22.10 21.94
N PRO A 196 1.62 21.12 22.86
CA PRO A 196 1.17 21.35 24.23
C PRO A 196 1.84 22.64 24.70
N THR A 197 1.05 23.67 24.98
CA THR A 197 1.56 24.93 25.51
C THR A 197 2.48 24.56 26.66
N PRO A 198 3.78 24.90 26.63
CA PRO A 198 4.69 24.53 27.68
C PRO A 198 4.08 25.03 28.99
N THR A 199 3.75 24.09 29.88
CA THR A 199 3.33 24.44 31.23
C THR A 199 4.46 25.30 31.80
N PRO A 200 4.18 26.51 32.33
CA PRO A 200 5.24 27.37 32.83
C PRO A 200 6.05 26.59 33.86
N ILE A 201 7.33 26.36 33.54
CA ILE A 201 8.31 25.83 34.48
C ILE A 201 8.30 26.76 35.69
N PRO A 202 8.06 26.26 36.92
CA PRO A 202 8.19 27.10 38.11
C PRO A 202 9.63 27.60 38.18
N THR A 203 9.78 28.91 38.23
CA THR A 203 11.05 29.61 38.38
C THR A 203 11.83 29.02 39.56
N PRO A 204 13.08 28.55 39.37
CA PRO A 204 13.87 28.04 40.48
C PRO A 204 14.24 29.21 41.41
N THR A 205 13.69 29.17 42.61
CA THR A 205 14.09 30.06 43.71
C THR A 205 15.52 29.75 44.10
N SER A 206 16.40 30.75 44.02
CA SER A 206 17.78 30.69 44.46
C SER A 206 17.90 30.37 45.96
N GLY A 207 18.51 29.23 46.28
CA GLY A 207 18.93 28.84 47.63
C GLY A 207 20.46 28.65 47.70
N PRO A 208 21.13 28.94 48.84
CA PRO A 208 22.55 29.29 48.88
C PRO A 208 23.54 28.11 49.00
N THR A 209 24.64 28.26 48.28
CA THR A 209 26.06 28.11 48.66
C THR A 209 26.61 26.79 49.23
N ALA A 210 27.39 26.13 48.36
CA ALA A 210 28.68 25.43 48.49
C ALA A 210 29.11 24.70 49.79
N SER A 211 29.58 23.46 49.60
CA SER A 211 30.71 22.87 50.34
C SER A 211 31.48 21.85 49.46
N PRO A 212 32.79 21.65 49.64
CA PRO A 212 33.68 21.14 48.59
C PRO A 212 33.81 19.61 48.57
N LYS A 213 33.94 19.03 47.37
CA LYS A 213 34.24 17.60 47.15
C LYS A 213 35.73 17.43 46.77
N PRO A 214 36.52 16.60 47.48
CA PRO A 214 37.88 16.28 47.09
C PRO A 214 37.97 15.12 46.07
N THR A 215 38.80 15.36 45.05
CA THR A 215 39.72 14.52 44.25
C THR A 215 39.32 13.11 43.70
N PRO A 216 39.80 12.75 42.49
CA PRO A 216 39.51 11.47 41.83
C PRO A 216 40.52 10.38 42.20
N SER A 217 40.09 9.11 42.18
CA SER A 217 40.96 7.94 42.27
C SER A 217 40.63 6.96 41.14
N SER A 218 41.69 6.52 40.47
CA SER A 218 41.78 5.64 39.30
C SER A 218 41.30 4.21 39.56
N SER A 219 40.69 3.59 38.54
CA SER A 219 40.39 2.15 38.51
C SER A 219 41.05 1.48 37.27
N PRO A 220 41.60 0.25 37.38
CA PRO A 220 42.58 -0.35 36.45
C PRO A 220 41.94 -1.18 35.30
N PRO A 221 42.73 -1.61 34.29
CA PRO A 221 42.20 -2.24 33.08
C PRO A 221 41.95 -3.75 33.27
N PRO A 222 41.04 -4.38 32.49
CA PRO A 222 40.94 -5.82 32.47
C PRO A 222 41.87 -6.48 31.45
N ILE A 223 42.33 -7.63 31.92
CA ILE A 223 43.31 -8.60 31.40
C ILE A 223 42.77 -9.43 30.23
N SER A 224 43.72 -9.94 29.44
CA SER A 224 43.59 -10.78 28.25
C SER A 224 43.28 -12.27 28.48
N THR A 225 42.88 -12.94 27.38
CA THR A 225 43.00 -14.38 27.00
C THR A 225 42.00 -15.42 27.58
N PRO A 226 41.75 -16.60 26.94
CA PRO A 226 42.34 -17.18 25.71
C PRO A 226 41.38 -17.75 24.63
N THR A 227 41.98 -17.99 23.47
CA THR A 227 41.59 -18.81 22.30
C THR A 227 41.08 -20.23 22.62
N PRO A 228 40.15 -20.76 21.81
CA PRO A 228 40.14 -22.19 21.49
C PRO A 228 40.43 -22.50 20.00
N THR A 229 41.21 -23.58 19.89
CA THR A 229 41.83 -24.35 18.81
C THR A 229 40.92 -24.71 17.60
N PRO A 230 41.49 -24.91 16.39
CA PRO A 230 40.75 -25.38 15.22
C PRO A 230 40.60 -26.92 15.18
N LYS A 231 39.68 -27.38 14.31
CA LYS A 231 39.69 -28.64 13.52
C LYS A 231 38.57 -29.65 13.81
N SER A 232 37.65 -29.77 12.85
CA SER A 232 37.26 -31.09 12.31
C SER A 232 37.01 -30.94 10.81
N THR A 233 37.76 -31.73 10.04
CA THR A 233 37.73 -31.80 8.58
C THR A 233 36.95 -33.06 8.22
N LEU A 234 35.78 -32.91 7.59
CA LEU A 234 35.08 -34.01 6.94
C LEU A 234 35.23 -33.89 5.42
N THR A 235 35.63 -35.01 4.83
CA THR A 235 35.93 -35.25 3.41
C THR A 235 34.70 -35.05 2.51
N PRO A 236 34.85 -34.51 1.29
CA PRO A 236 33.77 -34.48 0.32
C PRO A 236 33.54 -35.87 -0.28
N GLN A 237 32.30 -36.36 -0.17
CA GLN A 237 31.80 -37.54 -0.89
C GLN A 237 31.53 -37.15 -2.36
N PRO A 238 31.90 -37.97 -3.36
CA PRO A 238 31.69 -37.65 -4.76
C PRO A 238 30.19 -37.56 -5.10
N SER A 239 29.83 -36.45 -5.73
CA SER A 239 28.49 -36.11 -6.23
C SER A 239 28.02 -37.07 -7.32
N PRO A 240 26.74 -37.50 -7.34
CA PRO A 240 26.14 -38.00 -8.56
C PRO A 240 26.01 -36.86 -9.59
N SER A 241 26.21 -37.23 -10.85
CA SER A 241 26.15 -36.42 -12.07
C SER A 241 24.84 -35.59 -12.20
N PRO A 242 24.87 -34.34 -12.70
CA PRO A 242 23.68 -33.51 -12.80
C PRO A 242 22.76 -34.02 -13.91
N SER A 243 21.58 -34.51 -13.50
CA SER A 243 20.43 -34.65 -14.39
C SER A 243 19.85 -33.26 -14.64
N LEU A 244 19.64 -32.91 -15.91
CA LEU A 244 19.02 -31.64 -16.32
C LEU A 244 17.52 -31.68 -15.97
N THR A 245 17.19 -31.37 -14.71
CA THR A 245 15.82 -31.04 -14.31
C THR A 245 15.53 -29.57 -14.63
N PRO A 246 14.33 -29.24 -15.14
CA PRO A 246 13.91 -27.85 -15.31
C PRO A 246 13.98 -27.15 -13.96
N LYS A 247 14.77 -26.08 -13.87
CA LYS A 247 14.86 -25.25 -12.67
C LYS A 247 13.53 -24.51 -12.54
N THR A 248 12.59 -25.08 -11.80
CA THR A 248 11.39 -24.37 -11.36
C THR A 248 11.87 -23.20 -10.53
N GLU A 249 11.83 -22.00 -11.12
CA GLU A 249 12.08 -20.75 -10.42
C GLU A 249 10.96 -20.58 -9.39
N ILE A 250 11.23 -20.95 -8.14
CA ILE A 250 10.29 -20.70 -7.06
C ILE A 250 10.23 -19.18 -6.90
N LYS A 251 9.15 -18.58 -7.40
CA LYS A 251 8.81 -17.18 -7.13
C LYS A 251 8.72 -17.03 -5.62
N LYS A 252 9.78 -16.49 -5.01
CA LYS A 252 9.78 -16.17 -3.57
C LYS A 252 8.65 -15.19 -3.33
N SER A 253 7.66 -15.61 -2.58
CA SER A 253 6.58 -14.74 -2.11
C SER A 253 7.05 -14.10 -0.82
N TYR A 254 7.08 -12.78 -0.78
CA TYR A 254 7.48 -12.01 0.38
C TYR A 254 6.23 -11.43 1.05
N PRO A 255 6.14 -11.43 2.39
CA PRO A 255 5.07 -10.71 3.07
C PRO A 255 5.12 -9.22 2.72
N THR A 256 3.98 -8.67 2.33
CA THR A 256 3.78 -7.22 2.21
C THR A 256 3.71 -6.60 3.62
N GLY A 257 3.73 -5.27 3.74
CA GLY A 257 3.63 -4.59 5.04
C GLY A 257 4.94 -4.40 5.80
N ILE A 258 6.08 -4.72 5.20
CA ILE A 258 7.39 -4.22 5.63
C ILE A 258 7.65 -2.92 4.87
N ILE A 259 7.73 -1.80 5.59
CA ILE A 259 7.91 -0.48 5.01
C ILE A 259 9.17 0.19 5.56
N ILE A 260 9.75 1.10 4.78
CA ILE A 260 10.68 2.09 5.34
C ILE A 260 9.83 3.14 6.02
N ASN A 261 9.98 3.28 7.33
CA ASN A 261 9.19 4.20 8.14
C ASN A 261 9.84 5.57 8.23
N GLU A 262 11.14 5.60 8.53
CA GLU A 262 11.90 6.84 8.67
C GLU A 262 13.31 6.68 8.08
N ILE A 263 13.85 7.80 7.60
CA ILE A 263 15.20 7.92 7.07
C ILE A 263 15.82 9.18 7.66
N LEU A 264 16.91 9.03 8.42
CA LEU A 264 17.77 10.16 8.78
C LEU A 264 18.92 10.25 7.77
N ALA A 265 18.72 11.06 6.74
CA ALA A 265 19.75 11.36 5.75
C ALA A 265 20.48 12.65 6.15
N SER A 266 21.81 12.62 6.19
CA SER A 266 22.65 13.79 6.53
C SER A 266 22.40 14.39 7.93
N PRO A 267 22.65 13.65 9.03
CA PRO A 267 22.55 14.15 10.40
C PRO A 267 23.50 15.35 10.65
N GLU A 268 23.13 16.25 11.57
CA GLU A 268 23.93 17.43 11.92
C GLU A 268 25.14 17.01 12.80
N GLY A 269 26.35 17.11 12.25
CA GLY A 269 27.59 16.78 12.98
C GLY A 269 28.78 16.55 12.04
N PRO A 270 30.01 16.46 12.57
CA PRO A 270 31.22 16.19 11.78
C PRO A 270 31.32 14.74 11.28
N ASP A 271 30.49 13.84 11.81
CA ASP A 271 30.61 12.40 11.63
C ASP A 271 29.42 11.86 10.82
N GLU A 272 29.67 11.48 9.56
CA GLU A 272 28.72 10.83 8.62
C GLU A 272 28.21 9.45 9.09
N GLN A 273 28.35 9.09 10.37
CA GLN A 273 28.09 7.75 10.90
C GLN A 273 26.74 7.59 11.60
N GLU A 274 25.92 8.64 11.69
CA GLU A 274 24.61 8.61 12.33
C GLU A 274 23.44 8.51 11.34
N GLU A 275 23.71 8.18 10.07
CA GLU A 275 22.65 7.89 9.11
C GLU A 275 21.98 6.55 9.44
N TRP A 276 20.66 6.53 9.41
CA TRP A 276 19.91 5.30 9.64
C TRP A 276 18.60 5.28 8.84
N ILE A 277 18.14 4.05 8.60
CA ILE A 277 16.85 3.75 8.00
C ILE A 277 16.09 2.91 9.02
N GLU A 278 14.88 3.34 9.37
CA GLU A 278 13.96 2.56 10.18
C GLU A 278 13.04 1.76 9.26
N VAL A 279 12.92 0.47 9.56
CA VAL A 279 12.03 -0.45 8.85
C VAL A 279 10.97 -0.91 9.85
N PHE A 280 9.70 -0.77 9.47
CA PHE A 280 8.56 -1.08 10.31
C PHE A 280 7.75 -2.23 9.73
N ASN A 281 7.32 -3.14 10.59
CA ASN A 281 6.42 -4.24 10.23
C ASN A 281 4.96 -3.91 10.58
N GLN A 282 4.20 -3.49 9.58
CA GLN A 282 2.77 -3.20 9.69
C GLN A 282 1.89 -4.45 9.83
N ASN A 283 2.44 -5.64 9.72
CA ASN A 283 1.67 -6.87 9.88
C ASN A 283 1.34 -7.15 11.34
N ASN A 284 0.34 -8.00 11.56
CA ASN A 284 0.01 -8.57 12.88
C ASN A 284 0.78 -9.87 13.17
N PHE A 285 1.82 -10.19 12.38
CA PHE A 285 2.71 -11.35 12.55
C PHE A 285 4.18 -10.94 12.38
N GLU A 286 5.10 -11.71 12.99
CA GLU A 286 6.55 -11.51 12.84
C GLU A 286 7.01 -11.78 11.40
N VAL A 287 7.83 -10.88 10.85
CA VAL A 287 8.42 -11.04 9.52
C VAL A 287 9.92 -11.30 9.61
N ASN A 288 10.39 -12.31 8.89
CA ASN A 288 11.81 -12.62 8.76
C ASN A 288 12.39 -11.89 7.53
N LEU A 289 13.31 -10.96 7.79
CA LEU A 289 14.00 -10.15 6.78
C LEU A 289 15.37 -10.73 6.39
N SER A 290 15.70 -11.95 6.80
CA SER A 290 16.97 -12.59 6.43
C SER A 290 17.23 -12.45 4.93
N GLU A 291 18.38 -11.88 4.60
CA GLU A 291 18.84 -11.68 3.21
C GLU A 291 18.01 -10.71 2.36
N TRP A 292 17.06 -9.98 2.95
CA TRP A 292 16.42 -8.87 2.27
C TRP A 292 17.44 -7.77 2.01
N GLN A 293 17.22 -6.98 0.96
CA GLN A 293 18.16 -5.95 0.54
C GLN A 293 17.47 -4.60 0.41
N ILE A 294 18.14 -3.56 0.90
CA ILE A 294 17.82 -2.16 0.62
C ILE A 294 18.91 -1.65 -0.32
N ALA A 295 18.50 -1.09 -1.45
CA ALA A 295 19.39 -0.53 -2.45
C ALA A 295 18.85 0.83 -2.93
N ASP A 296 19.76 1.76 -3.22
CA ASP A 296 19.40 3.00 -3.91
C ASP A 296 19.01 2.72 -5.38
N ALA A 297 18.15 3.58 -5.93
CA ALA A 297 17.67 3.45 -7.31
C ALA A 297 18.57 4.17 -8.34
N VAL A 298 19.51 5.02 -7.90
CA VAL A 298 20.33 5.87 -8.78
C VAL A 298 21.67 6.20 -8.10
N GLY A 299 22.81 5.85 -8.72
CA GLY A 299 24.15 6.28 -8.30
C GLY A 299 25.17 5.14 -8.15
N LYS A 300 26.10 5.29 -7.19
CA LYS A 300 26.94 4.17 -6.73
C LYS A 300 26.03 3.25 -5.92
N THR A 301 25.67 2.11 -6.48
CA THR A 301 24.78 1.14 -5.83
C THR A 301 25.36 0.70 -4.49
N PHE A 302 24.85 1.25 -3.40
CA PHE A 302 25.10 0.71 -2.07
C PHE A 302 23.95 -0.24 -1.75
N THR A 303 24.29 -1.49 -1.43
CA THR A 303 23.30 -2.50 -1.06
C THR A 303 23.54 -2.92 0.37
N TYR A 304 22.58 -2.61 1.24
CA TYR A 304 22.54 -3.17 2.58
C TYR A 304 21.77 -4.49 2.53
N THR A 305 22.37 -5.57 3.04
CA THR A 305 21.71 -6.87 3.15
C THR A 305 21.46 -7.18 4.63
N PHE A 306 20.21 -7.43 4.99
CA PHE A 306 19.84 -7.82 6.34
C PHE A 306 20.51 -9.14 6.72
N PRO A 307 21.20 -9.22 7.88
CA PRO A 307 21.81 -10.45 8.35
C PRO A 307 20.81 -11.61 8.47
N VAL A 308 21.32 -12.83 8.33
CA VAL A 308 20.53 -14.04 8.60
C VAL A 308 20.05 -14.01 10.06
N GLY A 309 18.76 -14.23 10.25
CA GLY A 309 18.10 -14.18 11.56
C GLY A 309 17.42 -12.85 11.88
N THR A 310 17.56 -11.81 11.06
CA THR A 310 16.84 -10.54 11.27
C THR A 310 15.34 -10.77 11.17
N LYS A 311 14.63 -10.41 12.25
CA LYS A 311 13.19 -10.53 12.37
C LYS A 311 12.63 -9.25 12.96
N ILE A 312 11.48 -8.83 12.46
CA ILE A 312 10.72 -7.71 13.01
C ILE A 312 9.39 -8.26 13.53
N SER A 313 9.09 -8.01 14.80
CA SER A 313 7.82 -8.40 15.43
C SER A 313 6.63 -7.75 14.73
N ALA A 314 5.43 -8.28 14.97
CA ALA A 314 4.21 -7.59 14.56
C ALA A 314 4.16 -6.17 15.16
N GLN A 315 3.83 -5.16 14.36
CA GLN A 315 3.76 -3.75 14.78
C GLN A 315 5.05 -3.24 15.44
N GLY A 316 6.22 -3.72 15.02
CA GLY A 316 7.51 -3.33 15.57
C GLY A 316 8.55 -3.02 14.51
#